data_AF-A0A4Q6BZ46-F1
#
_entry.id   AF-A0A4Q6BZ46-F1
#
_cell.length_a   1.000
_cell.length_b   1.000
_cell.length_c   1.000
_cell.angle_alpha   90.00
_cell.angle_beta   90.00
_cell.angle_gamma   90.00
#
_symmetry.space_group_name_H-M   'P 1'
#
loop_
_entity.id
_entity.type
_entity.pdbx_description
1 polymer ?
#
loop_
_entity_poly.entity_id
_entity_poly.type
_entity_poly.pdbx_seq_one_letter_code
_entity_poly.pdbx_strand_id
1 'polypeptide(L)' 'GTDEAARYLGVSANALRIMVHREQVRTHRLGRRLRFKVSDLKVLISSR' A
#
# COMPACT_ATOMS: atom_id res chain seq x y z
N GLY A 1 -0.40 4.50 -7.67
CA GLY A 1 1.04 4.29 -7.34
C GLY A 1 1.25 4.37 -5.83
N THR A 2 2.48 4.35 -5.33
CA THR A 2 2.76 4.38 -3.87
C THR A 2 2.15 5.62 -3.20
N ASP A 3 2.25 6.79 -3.81
CA ASP A 3 1.72 8.03 -3.21
C ASP A 3 0.19 8.04 -3.15
N GLU A 4 -0.49 7.57 -4.19
CA GLU A 4 -1.96 7.40 -4.17
C GLU A 4 -2.40 6.38 -3.13
N ALA A 5 -1.71 5.24 -3.02
CA ALA A 5 -2.04 4.21 -2.05
C ALA A 5 -1.81 4.71 -0.61
N ALA A 6 -0.76 5.49 -0.38
CA ALA A 6 -0.48 6.11 0.91
C ALA A 6 -1.57 7.13 1.28
N ARG A 7 -1.97 7.98 0.32
CA ARG A 7 -3.09 8.92 0.49
C ARG A 7 -4.41 8.19 0.77
N TYR A 8 -4.68 7.09 0.06
CA TYR A 8 -5.88 6.28 0.27
C TYR A 8 -5.95 5.68 1.67
N LEU A 9 -4.82 5.23 2.22
CA LEU A 9 -4.70 4.69 3.57
C LEU A 9 -4.60 5.78 4.67
N GLY A 10 -4.44 7.05 4.29
CA GLY A 10 -4.21 8.14 5.25
C GLY A 10 -2.85 8.06 5.96
N VAL A 11 -1.84 7.48 5.32
CA VAL A 11 -0.49 7.30 5.88
C VAL A 11 0.58 7.95 4.99
N SER A 12 1.79 8.11 5.51
CA SER A 12 2.91 8.59 4.69
C SER A 12 3.38 7.52 3.70
N ALA A 13 3.96 7.94 2.56
CA ALA A 13 4.53 7.01 1.59
C ALA A 13 5.65 6.13 2.20
N ASN A 14 6.38 6.66 3.19
CA ASN A 14 7.38 5.87 3.92
C ASN A 14 6.73 4.81 4.82
N ALA A 15 5.65 5.16 5.54
CA ALA A 15 4.89 4.19 6.32
C ALA A 15 4.36 3.06 5.44
N LEU A 16 3.82 3.38 4.26
CA LEU A 16 3.40 2.37 3.30
C LEU A 16 4.56 1.46 2.86
N ARG A 17 5.75 2.02 2.58
CA ARG A 17 6.94 1.20 2.24
C ARG A 17 7.34 0.25 3.38
N ILE A 18 7.27 0.71 4.62
CA ILE A 18 7.53 -0.13 5.81
C ILE A 18 6.51 -1.26 5.89
N MET A 19 5.22 -0.98 5.70
CA MET A 19 4.17 -2.00 5.71
C MET A 19 4.37 -3.04 4.60
N VAL A 20 4.79 -2.61 3.42
CA VAL A 20 5.16 -3.51 2.31
C VAL A 20 6.36 -4.38 2.67
N HIS A 21 7.40 -3.79 3.25
CA HIS A 21 8.59 -4.52 3.68
C HIS A 21 8.30 -5.52 4.80
N ARG A 22 7.31 -5.22 5.65
CA ARG A 22 6.79 -6.11 6.71
C ARG A 22 5.72 -7.09 6.22
N GLU A 23 5.51 -7.20 4.91
CA GLU A 23 4.52 -8.10 4.29
C GLU A 23 3.06 -7.85 4.72
N GLN A 24 2.77 -6.68 5.30
CA GLN A 24 1.42 -6.28 5.75
C GLN A 24 0.55 -5.81 4.58
N VAL A 25 1.17 -5.28 3.52
CA VAL A 25 0.47 -4.86 2.29
C VAL A 25 1.04 -5.60 1.10
N ARG A 26 0.17 -6.29 0.34
CA ARG A 26 0.57 -6.90 -0.93
C ARG A 26 0.83 -5.84 -1.98
N THR A 27 1.90 -6.03 -2.75
CA THR A 27 2.25 -5.15 -3.88
C THR A 27 2.48 -5.96 -5.14
N HIS A 28 2.16 -5.33 -6.27
CA HIS A 28 2.42 -5.86 -7.60
C HIS A 28 3.43 -4.97 -8.30
N ARG A 29 4.51 -5.56 -8.79
CA ARG A 29 5.51 -4.84 -9.57
C ARG A 29 5.01 -4.72 -11.01
N LEU A 30 4.85 -3.48 -11.49
CA LEU A 30 4.55 -3.17 -12.88
C LEU A 30 5.73 -2.35 -13.45
N GLY A 31 6.68 -3.07 -14.06
CA GLY A 31 7.97 -2.51 -14.46
C GLY A 31 8.74 -1.99 -13.24
N ARG A 32 9.10 -0.70 -13.25
CA ARG A 32 9.83 -0.04 -12.13
C ARG A 32 8.92 0.49 -11.03
N ARG A 33 7.59 0.39 -11.18
CA ARG A 33 6.61 0.98 -10.25
C ARG A 33 5.92 -0.09 -9.42
N LEU A 34 5.68 0.22 -8.15
CA LEU A 34 4.80 -0.58 -7.28
C LEU A 34 3.34 -0.16 -7.51
N ARG A 35 2.48 -1.16 -7.68
CA ARG A 35 1.02 -1.03 -7.79
C ARG A 35 0.39 -1.74 -6.59
N PHE A 36 -0.70 -1.17 -6.13
CA PHE A 36 -1.46 -1.64 -4.98
C PHE A 36 -2.89 -1.87 -5.45
N LYS A 37 -3.46 -3.03 -5.15
CA LYS A 37 -4.89 -3.26 -5.42
C LYS A 37 -5.70 -2.59 -4.33
N VAL A 38 -6.78 -1.91 -4.73
CA VAL A 38 -7.69 -1.27 -3.79
C VAL A 38 -8.31 -2.29 -2.83
N SER A 39 -8.58 -3.52 -3.28
CA SER A 39 -9.03 -4.62 -2.41
C SER A 39 -8.08 -4.88 -1.25
N ASP A 40 -6.79 -4.89 -1.53
CA ASP A 40 -5.75 -5.22 -0.54
C ASP A 40 -5.58 -4.05 0.44
N LEU A 41 -5.71 -2.81 -0.05
CA LEU A 41 -5.71 -1.61 0.80
C LEU A 41 -6.97 -1.54 1.69
N LYS A 42 -8.13 -1.97 1.20
CA LYS A 42 -9.39 -1.98 1.95
C LYS A 42 -9.34 -2.92 3.16
N VAL A 43 -8.66 -4.06 3.05
CA VAL A 43 -8.49 -4.99 4.18
C VAL A 43 -7.81 -4.29 5.36
N LEU A 44 -6.84 -3.41 5.10
CA LEU A 44 -6.12 -2.65 6.14
C LEU A 44 -7.00 -1.58 6.80
N ILE A 45 -7.87 -0.93 6.02
CA ILE A 45 -8.82 0.07 6.54
C ILE A 45 -9.90 -0.61 7.38
N SER A 46 -10.42 -1.75 6.91
CA SER A 46 -11.47 -2.50 7.60
C SER A 46 -11.01 -3.21 8.87
N SER A 47 -9.70 -3.41 9.04
CA SER A 47 -9.12 -4.04 10.24
C SER A 47 -8.74 -3.02 11.33
N ARG A 48 -9.18 -1.76 11.19
CA ARG A 48 -8.96 -0.66 12.12
C ARG A 48 -10.25 -0.34 12.88
#